data_AF-A0A9N8V8P4-F1
#
_entry.id   AF-A0A9N8V8P4-F1
#
_cell.length_a   1.000
_cell.length_b   1.000
_cell.length_c   1.000
_cell.angle_alpha   90.00
_cell.angle_beta   90.00
_cell.angle_gamma   90.00
#
_symmetry.space_group_name_H-M   'P 1'
#
loop_
_entity.id
_entity.type
_entity.pdbx_description
1 polymer ?
#
loop_
_entity_poly.entity_id
_entity_poly.type
_entity_poly.pdbx_seq_one_letter_code
_entity_poly.pdbx_strand_id
1 'polypeptide(L)'
;MDLKHLIFIFLLLSSIFAQRQYIPTPRHSHTAVMIGKKIYFKGGVNQGFDGLGFEDFFYLDLSIPIDTTQKQKIPFFSENNEGLTANSWSISGLGGINKDQIFIFGGFMKDNSSLVLQYDSPNKRWITPIINGSPLPIRRRETSGVVDDEGLMYIWSGTTDTFFGQPFDIINDMVILDTIGLSWQIKSTPFARYSSTAVLLPDGMILYIGGRSEDFGYVPMNQLPIYNTKSDTWFNITTSGIIPESRVGHTATLVPDGRIIVYGGIHMIGEAYLPPKEDLIVLNTSRPIYDWKVPQIQKMPASRSTDELHILDISNEAEYKWVTTMDKPVYHQNDQIQEYHNDFQTPTLTISSQEYKTATGPANWL
;
A
#
# COMPACT_ATOMS: atom_id res chain seq x y z
N MET A 1 -17.54 43.77 50.04
CA MET A 1 -17.27 42.41 49.51
C MET A 1 -16.65 42.62 48.14
N ASP A 2 -15.33 42.47 48.07
CA ASP A 2 -14.49 43.03 47.01
C ASP A 2 -14.08 41.90 46.05
N LEU A 3 -14.56 41.98 44.81
CA LEU A 3 -14.43 40.98 43.74
C LEU A 3 -13.00 41.03 43.15
N LYS A 4 -12.01 40.58 43.91
CA LYS A 4 -10.65 40.39 43.41
C LYS A 4 -10.57 39.03 42.71
N HIS A 5 -9.95 39.00 41.53
CA HIS A 5 -9.68 37.87 40.63
C HIS A 5 -10.71 37.68 39.49
N LEU A 6 -10.68 38.62 38.54
CA LEU A 6 -11.08 38.37 37.17
C LEU A 6 -9.90 37.69 36.44
N ILE A 7 -9.93 36.37 36.32
CA ILE A 7 -8.98 35.62 35.50
C ILE A 7 -9.45 35.76 34.04
N PHE A 8 -8.86 36.71 33.32
CA PHE A 8 -8.98 36.81 31.86
C PHE A 8 -8.09 35.71 31.25
N ILE A 9 -8.65 34.51 31.04
CA ILE A 9 -8.05 33.54 30.11
C ILE A 9 -8.32 34.10 28.73
N PHE A 10 -7.38 34.90 28.22
CA PHE A 10 -7.28 35.14 26.80
C PHE A 10 -6.93 33.79 26.17
N LEU A 11 -7.96 33.08 25.70
CA LEU A 11 -7.84 32.02 24.71
C LEU A 11 -7.31 32.65 23.41
N LEU A 12 -6.04 33.02 23.41
CA LEU A 12 -5.22 32.88 22.22
C LEU A 12 -5.00 31.38 22.04
N LEU A 13 -6.06 30.68 21.63
CA LEU A 13 -5.99 29.46 20.85
C LEU A 13 -5.42 29.84 19.47
N SER A 14 -4.22 30.43 19.45
CA SER A 14 -3.37 30.32 18.28
C SER A 14 -2.90 28.88 18.25
N SER A 15 -3.78 27.99 17.74
CA SER A 15 -3.42 26.85 16.90
C SER A 15 -2.07 26.18 17.18
N ILE A 16 -1.79 25.86 18.44
CA ILE A 16 -0.89 24.76 18.74
C ILE A 16 -1.76 23.52 18.59
N PHE A 17 -1.94 23.07 17.36
CA PHE A 17 -2.27 21.67 17.10
C PHE A 17 -1.10 20.86 17.65
N ALA A 18 -1.07 20.65 18.97
CA ALA A 18 -0.25 19.61 19.55
C ALA A 18 -0.81 18.33 18.95
N GLN A 19 -0.09 17.80 17.97
CA GLN A 19 -0.59 16.70 17.18
C GLN A 19 -0.76 15.51 18.10
N ARG A 20 -2.02 15.12 18.32
CA ARG A 20 -2.36 14.12 19.33
C ARG A 20 -1.82 12.79 18.86
N GLN A 21 -1.02 12.17 19.73
CA GLN A 21 -0.58 10.79 19.53
C GLN A 21 -1.81 9.90 19.35
N TYR A 22 -1.78 9.08 18.30
CA TYR A 22 -2.83 8.16 17.93
C TYR A 22 -2.40 6.72 18.22
N ILE A 23 -3.31 5.88 18.68
CA ILE A 23 -3.05 4.44 18.85
C ILE A 23 -4.04 3.71 17.93
N PRO A 24 -3.59 3.19 16.79
CA PRO A 24 -4.49 2.54 15.85
C PRO A 24 -5.02 1.24 16.44
N THR A 25 -6.34 1.04 16.33
CA THR A 25 -6.97 -0.26 16.59
C THR A 25 -6.45 -1.31 15.58
N PRO A 26 -6.23 -2.58 16.01
CA PRO A 26 -5.92 -3.70 15.12
C PRO A 26 -6.88 -3.79 13.94
N ARG A 27 -6.32 -3.96 12.74
CA ARG A 27 -7.10 -3.89 11.50
C ARG A 27 -6.42 -4.59 10.33
N HIS A 28 -7.21 -4.94 9.33
CA HIS A 28 -6.75 -5.38 8.02
C HIS A 28 -7.50 -4.63 6.91
N SER A 29 -7.12 -4.84 5.65
CA SER A 29 -7.75 -4.19 4.47
C SER A 29 -7.78 -2.66 4.47
N HIS A 30 -6.92 -2.03 5.27
CA HIS A 30 -6.67 -0.60 5.19
C HIS A 30 -5.81 -0.30 3.97
N THR A 31 -5.77 0.97 3.58
CA THR A 31 -4.88 1.44 2.53
C THR A 31 -3.79 2.32 3.14
N ALA A 32 -2.60 2.32 2.53
CA ALA A 32 -1.46 3.08 3.03
C ALA A 32 -0.68 3.74 1.89
N VAL A 33 -0.25 4.99 2.07
CA VAL A 33 0.56 5.74 1.10
C VAL A 33 1.66 6.51 1.82
N MET A 34 2.88 6.49 1.27
CA MET A 34 3.99 7.27 1.78
C MET A 34 4.03 8.66 1.12
N ILE A 35 4.18 9.72 1.92
CA ILE A 35 4.54 11.06 1.45
C ILE A 35 5.75 11.54 2.26
N GLY A 36 6.88 11.71 1.60
CA GLY A 36 8.13 12.06 2.26
C GLY A 36 8.47 11.05 3.38
N LYS A 37 8.45 11.51 4.64
CA LYS A 37 8.78 10.69 5.82
C LYS A 37 7.55 10.18 6.58
N LYS A 38 6.36 10.25 6.00
CA LYS A 38 5.12 9.85 6.66
C LYS A 38 4.42 8.77 5.86
N ILE A 39 3.97 7.71 6.54
CA ILE A 39 3.08 6.71 5.96
C ILE A 39 1.68 7.01 6.46
N TYR A 40 0.80 7.43 5.56
CA TYR A 40 -0.60 7.70 5.85
C TYR A 40 -1.42 6.43 5.70
N PHE A 41 -2.39 6.24 6.60
CA PHE A 41 -3.28 5.08 6.64
C PHE A 41 -4.72 5.54 6.65
N LYS A 42 -5.59 4.88 5.88
CA LYS A 42 -7.04 5.11 5.94
C LYS A 42 -7.81 3.80 6.04
N GLY A 43 -8.78 3.79 6.94
CA GLY A 43 -9.82 2.78 7.01
C GLY A 43 -9.33 1.39 7.40
N GLY A 44 -9.88 0.37 6.74
CA GLY A 44 -9.73 -1.04 7.10
C GLY A 44 -10.86 -1.52 8.00
N VAL A 45 -10.78 -2.77 8.46
CA VAL A 45 -11.82 -3.42 9.28
C VAL A 45 -11.20 -4.17 10.45
N ASN A 46 -11.97 -4.39 11.52
CA ASN A 46 -11.57 -5.22 12.65
C ASN A 46 -11.71 -6.73 12.33
N GLN A 47 -11.15 -7.59 13.17
CA GLN A 47 -11.24 -9.05 12.99
C GLN A 47 -12.66 -9.63 13.16
N GLY A 48 -13.60 -8.88 13.76
CA GLY A 48 -14.96 -9.35 14.02
C GLY A 48 -15.97 -9.03 12.90
N PHE A 49 -15.51 -8.33 11.86
CA PHE A 49 -16.26 -7.86 10.69
C PHE A 49 -17.75 -7.62 10.95
N ASP A 50 -18.08 -6.46 11.51
CA ASP A 50 -19.47 -5.96 11.64
C ASP A 50 -20.00 -5.35 10.33
N GLY A 51 -19.24 -5.47 9.23
CA GLY A 51 -19.55 -4.88 7.94
C GLY A 51 -19.24 -3.39 7.83
N LEU A 52 -18.63 -2.76 8.85
CA LEU A 52 -18.31 -1.33 8.84
C LEU A 52 -16.79 -1.12 8.88
N GLY A 53 -16.25 -0.45 7.86
CA GLY A 53 -14.86 -0.01 7.86
C GLY A 53 -14.60 1.07 8.91
N PHE A 54 -13.34 1.27 9.27
CA PHE A 54 -12.93 2.43 10.06
C PHE A 54 -13.02 3.71 9.23
N GLU A 55 -13.33 4.82 9.89
CA GLU A 55 -13.46 6.15 9.26
C GLU A 55 -12.21 7.01 9.49
N ASP A 56 -11.20 6.44 10.17
CA ASP A 56 -10.02 7.16 10.61
C ASP A 56 -8.95 7.30 9.51
N PHE A 57 -8.19 8.38 9.66
CA PHE A 57 -7.07 8.79 8.86
C PHE A 57 -5.98 9.31 9.79
N PHE A 58 -4.83 8.67 9.69
CA PHE A 58 -3.69 8.87 10.58
C PHE A 58 -2.41 8.55 9.83
N TYR A 59 -1.26 8.85 10.42
CA TYR A 59 0.02 8.51 9.82
C TYR A 59 1.07 8.07 10.84
N LEU A 60 2.06 7.33 10.37
CA LEU A 60 3.31 7.02 11.07
C LEU A 60 4.40 8.00 10.64
N ASP A 61 5.03 8.71 11.57
CA ASP A 61 6.15 9.63 11.28
C ASP A 61 7.50 8.92 11.40
N LEU A 62 8.12 8.62 10.25
CA LEU A 62 9.42 7.96 10.16
C LEU A 62 10.60 8.88 10.49
N SER A 63 10.38 10.18 10.74
CA SER A 63 11.44 11.08 11.22
C SER A 63 11.75 10.89 12.70
N ILE A 64 10.88 10.16 13.42
CA ILE A 64 11.00 9.82 14.83
C ILE A 64 11.43 8.35 14.93
N PRO A 65 12.46 8.01 15.75
CA PRO A 65 12.85 6.63 15.96
C PRO A 65 11.69 5.75 16.42
N ILE A 66 11.67 4.51 15.96
CA ILE A 66 10.61 3.54 16.28
C ILE A 66 11.21 2.44 17.16
N ASP A 67 10.53 2.12 18.25
CA ASP A 67 10.76 0.94 19.09
C ASP A 67 9.44 0.18 19.22
N THR A 68 9.32 -0.95 18.52
CA THR A 68 8.10 -1.77 18.47
C THR A 68 7.84 -2.51 19.78
N THR A 69 8.82 -2.58 20.69
CA THR A 69 8.60 -3.11 22.05
C THR A 69 7.79 -2.14 22.91
N GLN A 70 7.75 -0.86 22.54
CA GLN A 70 7.02 0.20 23.23
C GLN A 70 5.85 0.68 22.38
N LYS A 71 4.84 -0.17 22.17
CA LYS A 71 3.68 0.09 21.29
C LYS A 71 3.05 1.49 21.49
N GLN A 72 2.92 1.94 22.74
CA GLN A 72 2.35 3.24 23.09
C GLN A 72 3.25 4.44 22.77
N LYS A 73 4.48 4.24 22.30
CA LYS A 73 5.41 5.30 21.88
C LYS A 73 5.68 5.31 20.39
N ILE A 74 5.08 4.39 19.62
CA ILE A 74 5.17 4.42 18.18
C ILE A 74 4.56 5.76 17.70
N PRO A 75 5.25 6.52 16.82
CA PRO A 75 4.90 7.89 16.45
C PRO A 75 3.74 7.93 15.44
N PHE A 76 2.61 7.34 15.83
CA PHE A 76 1.35 7.47 15.12
C PHE A 76 0.65 8.77 15.53
N PHE A 77 0.09 9.47 14.55
CA PHE A 77 -0.60 10.74 14.74
C PHE A 77 -1.90 10.77 13.96
N SER A 78 -2.95 11.30 14.58
CA SER A 78 -4.20 11.57 13.87
C SER A 78 -4.01 12.75 12.92
N GLU A 79 -4.74 12.72 11.80
CA GLU A 79 -4.77 13.79 10.80
C GLU A 79 -6.22 14.30 10.64
N ASN A 80 -6.49 15.14 9.65
CA ASN A 80 -7.86 15.60 9.38
C ASN A 80 -8.79 14.42 8.99
N ASN A 81 -9.78 14.20 9.83
CA ASN A 81 -10.81 13.15 9.69
C ASN A 81 -12.18 13.71 9.30
N GLU A 82 -12.29 15.02 9.09
CA GLU A 82 -13.56 15.66 8.74
C GLU A 82 -14.09 15.18 7.39
N GLY A 83 -15.38 14.81 7.35
CA GLY A 83 -16.06 14.39 6.13
C GLY A 83 -15.67 13.00 5.62
N LEU A 84 -14.93 12.22 6.41
CA LEU A 84 -14.58 10.85 6.03
C LEU A 84 -15.70 9.85 6.30
N THR A 85 -15.82 8.91 5.37
CA THR A 85 -16.68 7.73 5.45
C THR A 85 -15.84 6.48 5.66
N ALA A 86 -16.42 5.51 6.36
CA ALA A 86 -15.91 4.16 6.54
C ALA A 86 -15.50 3.53 5.21
N ASN A 87 -14.24 3.09 5.11
CA ASN A 87 -13.76 2.43 3.90
C ASN A 87 -12.84 1.25 4.21
N SER A 88 -12.86 0.25 3.34
CA SER A 88 -11.94 -0.89 3.38
C SER A 88 -11.77 -1.48 1.98
N TRP A 89 -10.70 -2.23 1.77
CA TRP A 89 -10.38 -2.84 0.47
C TRP A 89 -10.24 -1.87 -0.70
N SER A 90 -9.98 -0.60 -0.41
CA SER A 90 -9.71 0.41 -1.42
C SER A 90 -8.27 0.36 -1.89
N ILE A 91 -8.05 0.82 -3.10
CA ILE A 91 -6.71 1.11 -3.61
C ILE A 91 -6.37 2.56 -3.34
N SER A 92 -5.11 2.86 -3.04
CA SER A 92 -4.65 4.23 -2.89
C SER A 92 -3.38 4.51 -3.67
N GLY A 93 -3.05 5.77 -3.88
CA GLY A 93 -1.90 6.14 -4.68
C GLY A 93 -1.48 7.57 -4.42
N LEU A 94 -0.18 7.82 -4.52
CA LEU A 94 0.36 9.17 -4.48
C LEU A 94 0.17 9.80 -5.87
N GLY A 95 -0.46 10.96 -5.93
CA GLY A 95 -0.77 11.64 -7.17
C GLY A 95 -0.68 13.15 -7.05
N GLY A 96 -1.21 13.83 -8.07
CA GLY A 96 -1.09 15.27 -8.23
C GLY A 96 0.29 15.69 -8.74
N ILE A 97 0.37 16.90 -9.29
CA ILE A 97 1.58 17.39 -9.99
C ILE A 97 2.84 17.42 -9.10
N ASN A 98 2.65 17.59 -7.79
CA ASN A 98 3.75 17.67 -6.82
C ASN A 98 3.94 16.35 -6.04
N LYS A 99 3.21 15.28 -6.37
CA LYS A 99 3.20 14.02 -5.61
C LYS A 99 2.94 14.25 -4.10
N ASP A 100 2.00 15.12 -3.77
CA ASP A 100 1.63 15.50 -2.40
C ASP A 100 0.14 15.26 -2.09
N GLN A 101 -0.54 14.53 -2.97
CA GLN A 101 -1.97 14.21 -2.84
C GLN A 101 -2.17 12.71 -2.78
N ILE A 102 -3.04 12.25 -1.88
CA ILE A 102 -3.41 10.83 -1.82
C ILE A 102 -4.74 10.66 -2.53
N PHE A 103 -4.75 9.83 -3.56
CA PHE A 103 -5.97 9.37 -4.21
C PHE A 103 -6.36 8.01 -3.64
N ILE A 104 -7.64 7.84 -3.33
CA ILE A 104 -8.22 6.57 -2.93
C ILE A 104 -9.35 6.26 -3.88
N PHE A 105 -9.34 5.06 -4.45
CA PHE A 105 -10.38 4.60 -5.37
C PHE A 105 -11.06 3.35 -4.83
N GLY A 106 -12.40 3.34 -4.97
CA GLY A 106 -13.22 2.17 -4.70
C GLY A 106 -13.15 1.69 -3.25
N GLY A 107 -13.06 0.38 -3.11
CA GLY A 107 -13.27 -0.32 -1.85
C GLY A 107 -14.75 -0.48 -1.50
N PHE A 108 -14.96 -1.11 -0.37
CA PHE A 108 -16.25 -1.19 0.29
C PHE A 108 -16.48 0.08 1.13
N MET A 109 -17.58 0.79 0.90
CA MET A 109 -17.92 2.01 1.64
C MET A 109 -19.35 1.95 2.16
N LYS A 110 -19.59 2.49 3.37
CA LYS A 110 -20.91 2.42 4.01
C LYS A 110 -21.98 3.25 3.31
N ASP A 111 -21.60 4.41 2.79
CA ASP A 111 -22.50 5.43 2.24
C ASP A 111 -22.48 5.51 0.71
N ASN A 112 -21.63 4.72 0.05
CA ASN A 112 -21.42 4.68 -1.40
C ASN A 112 -21.19 6.04 -2.09
N SER A 113 -20.87 7.10 -1.34
CA SER A 113 -21.05 8.49 -1.78
C SER A 113 -20.05 8.97 -2.83
N SER A 114 -18.78 8.55 -2.76
CA SER A 114 -17.72 8.97 -3.70
C SER A 114 -16.89 7.79 -4.20
N LEU A 115 -16.69 7.65 -5.52
CA LEU A 115 -15.83 6.57 -6.06
C LEU A 115 -14.35 6.85 -5.80
N VAL A 116 -13.99 8.14 -5.81
CA VAL A 116 -12.64 8.62 -5.55
C VAL A 116 -12.66 9.65 -4.44
N LEU A 117 -11.74 9.52 -3.50
CA LEU A 117 -11.41 10.52 -2.49
C LEU A 117 -10.00 11.02 -2.74
N GLN A 118 -9.79 12.32 -2.51
CA GLN A 118 -8.49 12.96 -2.63
C GLN A 118 -8.16 13.65 -1.31
N TYR A 119 -6.98 13.38 -0.76
CA TYR A 119 -6.43 14.12 0.37
C TYR A 119 -5.35 15.07 -0.12
N ASP A 120 -5.56 16.36 0.12
CA ASP A 120 -4.63 17.45 -0.14
C ASP A 120 -3.75 17.62 1.10
N SER A 121 -2.54 17.03 1.07
CA SER A 121 -1.62 17.04 2.22
C SER A 121 -1.15 18.44 2.61
N PRO A 122 -0.80 19.35 1.67
CA PRO A 122 -0.44 20.72 2.01
C PRO A 122 -1.52 21.48 2.78
N ASN A 123 -2.79 21.34 2.38
CA ASN A 123 -3.92 22.03 3.04
C ASN A 123 -4.63 21.18 4.09
N LYS A 124 -4.18 19.94 4.29
CA LYS A 124 -4.71 18.96 5.25
C LYS A 124 -6.22 18.78 5.17
N ARG A 125 -6.76 18.55 3.98
CA ARG A 125 -8.20 18.44 3.76
C ARG A 125 -8.56 17.35 2.75
N TRP A 126 -9.77 16.83 2.90
CA TRP A 126 -10.36 15.90 1.96
C TRP A 126 -11.17 16.64 0.90
N ILE A 127 -11.13 16.10 -0.32
CA ILE A 127 -11.80 16.61 -1.51
C ILE A 127 -12.44 15.41 -2.21
N THR A 128 -13.66 15.59 -2.71
CA THR A 128 -14.25 14.69 -3.71
C THR A 128 -13.95 15.28 -5.09
N PRO A 129 -12.93 14.79 -5.82
CA PRO A 129 -12.57 15.35 -7.11
C PRO A 129 -13.66 15.07 -8.15
N ILE A 130 -13.89 16.04 -9.03
CA ILE A 130 -14.68 15.82 -10.24
C ILE A 130 -13.74 15.21 -11.28
N ILE A 131 -13.99 13.96 -11.65
CA ILE A 131 -13.16 13.23 -12.60
C ILE A 131 -13.94 13.07 -13.91
N ASN A 132 -13.31 13.48 -15.00
CA ASN A 132 -13.89 13.41 -16.34
C ASN A 132 -13.65 12.03 -16.97
N GLY A 133 -14.65 11.48 -17.64
CA GLY A 133 -14.50 10.25 -18.39
C GLY A 133 -15.79 9.46 -18.47
N SER A 134 -15.91 8.67 -19.53
CA SER A 134 -17.06 7.81 -19.76
C SER A 134 -16.59 6.46 -20.33
N PRO A 135 -17.15 5.32 -19.89
CA PRO A 135 -18.19 5.19 -18.87
C PRO A 135 -17.67 5.48 -17.44
N LEU A 136 -18.59 5.53 -16.46
CA LEU A 136 -18.20 5.57 -15.04
C LEU A 136 -17.61 4.20 -14.65
N PRO A 137 -16.45 4.16 -13.97
CA PRO A 137 -15.90 2.89 -13.51
C PRO A 137 -16.79 2.25 -12.45
N ILE A 138 -16.88 0.93 -12.51
CA ILE A 138 -17.57 0.15 -11.47
C ILE A 138 -16.76 0.24 -10.17
N ARG A 139 -17.46 0.56 -9.07
CA ARG A 139 -16.90 0.50 -7.71
C ARG A 139 -16.50 -0.94 -7.41
N ARG A 140 -15.28 -1.10 -6.89
CA ARG A 140 -14.67 -2.41 -6.73
C ARG A 140 -13.76 -2.48 -5.53
N ARG A 141 -13.62 -3.69 -5.00
CA ARG A 141 -12.71 -4.04 -3.91
C ARG A 141 -11.74 -5.12 -4.37
N GLU A 142 -10.76 -5.42 -3.53
CA GLU A 142 -9.78 -6.51 -3.77
C GLU A 142 -9.09 -6.37 -5.14
N THR A 143 -8.96 -5.13 -5.60
CA THR A 143 -8.32 -4.76 -6.85
C THR A 143 -6.82 -4.61 -6.64
N SER A 144 -6.06 -4.62 -7.72
CA SER A 144 -4.62 -4.37 -7.70
C SER A 144 -4.31 -3.08 -8.43
N GLY A 145 -3.52 -2.19 -7.83
CA GLY A 145 -3.15 -0.97 -8.51
C GLY A 145 -1.85 -0.35 -8.04
N VAL A 146 -1.35 0.55 -8.87
CA VAL A 146 -0.10 1.30 -8.69
C VAL A 146 -0.23 2.66 -9.36
N VAL A 147 0.56 3.63 -8.93
CA VAL A 147 0.71 4.92 -9.61
C VAL A 147 2.10 5.00 -10.21
N ASP A 148 2.20 5.43 -11.46
CA ASP A 148 3.48 5.69 -12.10
C ASP A 148 4.03 7.10 -11.82
N ASP A 149 5.22 7.37 -12.36
CA ASP A 149 5.88 8.66 -12.16
C ASP A 149 5.24 9.80 -12.95
N GLU A 150 4.35 9.48 -13.90
CA GLU A 150 3.55 10.43 -14.68
C GLU A 150 2.22 10.78 -13.98
N GLY A 151 1.92 10.14 -12.84
CA GLY A 151 0.70 10.36 -12.07
C GLY A 151 -0.49 9.56 -12.58
N LEU A 152 -0.27 8.54 -13.42
CA LEU A 152 -1.31 7.62 -13.87
C LEU A 152 -1.47 6.48 -12.87
N MET A 153 -2.66 6.39 -12.29
CA MET A 153 -3.05 5.32 -11.39
C MET A 153 -3.73 4.20 -12.17
N TYR A 154 -3.06 3.05 -12.27
CA TYR A 154 -3.56 1.85 -12.93
C TYR A 154 -4.27 0.98 -11.91
N ILE A 155 -5.55 0.70 -12.13
CA ILE A 155 -6.41 -0.04 -11.21
C ILE A 155 -7.01 -1.18 -12.00
N TRP A 156 -6.52 -2.38 -11.74
CA TRP A 156 -6.85 -3.55 -12.53
C TRP A 156 -7.75 -4.49 -11.75
N SER A 157 -8.84 -4.88 -12.42
CA SER A 157 -9.71 -5.97 -12.00
C SER A 157 -10.22 -5.81 -10.55
N GLY A 158 -10.43 -6.90 -9.82
CA GLY A 158 -11.09 -6.92 -8.51
C GLY A 158 -12.54 -7.42 -8.58
N THR A 159 -13.26 -7.28 -7.47
CA THR A 159 -14.66 -7.73 -7.34
C THR A 159 -15.59 -6.55 -7.14
N THR A 160 -16.86 -6.70 -7.55
CA THR A 160 -17.90 -5.74 -7.16
C THR A 160 -17.99 -5.63 -5.64
N ASP A 161 -18.35 -4.47 -5.13
CA ASP A 161 -18.39 -4.17 -3.69
C ASP A 161 -19.65 -4.71 -2.98
N THR A 162 -20.29 -5.76 -3.51
CA THR A 162 -21.50 -6.36 -2.92
C THR A 162 -21.25 -6.90 -1.51
N PHE A 163 -22.23 -6.88 -0.62
CA PHE A 163 -22.03 -7.36 0.77
C PHE A 163 -21.45 -8.78 0.84
N PHE A 164 -20.66 -9.06 1.88
CA PHE A 164 -20.07 -10.37 2.07
C PHE A 164 -21.14 -11.47 2.16
N GLY A 165 -20.90 -12.62 1.52
CA GLY A 165 -21.87 -13.70 1.41
C GLY A 165 -22.95 -13.49 0.33
N GLN A 166 -22.96 -12.34 -0.35
CA GLN A 166 -23.74 -12.17 -1.58
C GLN A 166 -22.90 -12.50 -2.81
N PRO A 167 -23.54 -12.87 -3.93
CA PRO A 167 -22.84 -12.98 -5.20
C PRO A 167 -22.10 -11.68 -5.54
N PHE A 168 -20.89 -11.82 -6.09
CA PHE A 168 -20.10 -10.72 -6.62
C PHE A 168 -19.63 -11.09 -8.03
N ASP A 169 -19.40 -10.06 -8.84
CA ASP A 169 -18.85 -10.22 -10.17
C ASP A 169 -17.35 -9.88 -10.13
N ILE A 170 -16.57 -10.61 -10.92
CA ILE A 170 -15.15 -10.31 -11.12
C ILE A 170 -15.06 -9.36 -12.32
N ILE A 171 -14.43 -8.21 -12.09
CA ILE A 171 -14.41 -7.13 -13.09
C ILE A 171 -13.21 -7.35 -14.01
N ASN A 172 -13.45 -7.41 -15.32
CA ASN A 172 -12.41 -7.67 -16.33
C ASN A 172 -12.07 -6.40 -17.13
N ASP A 173 -11.68 -5.35 -16.41
CA ASP A 173 -11.18 -4.11 -17.00
C ASP A 173 -9.99 -3.55 -16.20
N MET A 174 -9.36 -2.53 -16.77
CA MET A 174 -8.37 -1.68 -16.12
C MET A 174 -8.84 -0.23 -16.22
N VAL A 175 -8.95 0.41 -15.07
CA VAL A 175 -9.16 1.86 -14.95
C VAL A 175 -7.81 2.52 -14.89
N ILE A 176 -7.55 3.48 -15.78
CA ILE A 176 -6.38 4.34 -15.73
C ILE A 176 -6.87 5.72 -15.33
N LEU A 177 -6.60 6.11 -14.08
CA LEU A 177 -6.95 7.42 -13.53
C LEU A 177 -5.74 8.36 -13.62
N ASP A 178 -5.86 9.41 -14.41
CA ASP A 178 -4.93 10.54 -14.42
C ASP A 178 -5.19 11.42 -13.18
N THR A 179 -4.27 11.36 -12.22
CA THR A 179 -4.36 12.10 -10.96
C THR A 179 -4.03 13.59 -11.10
N ILE A 180 -3.50 14.02 -12.25
CA ILE A 180 -3.15 15.41 -12.55
C ILE A 180 -4.27 16.07 -13.36
N GLY A 181 -4.62 15.47 -14.49
CA GLY A 181 -5.69 15.95 -15.38
C GLY A 181 -7.10 15.63 -14.90
N LEU A 182 -7.25 14.82 -13.84
CA LEU A 182 -8.52 14.37 -13.27
C LEU A 182 -9.43 13.80 -14.36
N SER A 183 -8.93 12.78 -15.04
CA SER A 183 -9.71 12.01 -16.00
C SER A 183 -9.45 10.52 -15.87
N TRP A 184 -10.39 9.68 -16.28
CA TRP A 184 -10.14 8.24 -16.38
C TRP A 184 -10.40 7.71 -17.78
N GLN A 185 -9.72 6.61 -18.08
CA GLN A 185 -10.01 5.73 -19.20
C GLN A 185 -10.23 4.31 -18.68
N ILE A 186 -11.10 3.57 -19.36
CA ILE A 186 -11.38 2.16 -19.03
C ILE A 186 -10.98 1.32 -20.24
N LYS A 187 -10.18 0.29 -19.99
CA LYS A 187 -9.71 -0.65 -21.01
C LYS A 187 -10.12 -2.07 -20.64
N SER A 188 -10.55 -2.85 -21.62
CA SER A 188 -10.74 -4.29 -21.41
C SER A 188 -9.38 -4.98 -21.21
N THR A 189 -9.36 -6.03 -20.39
CA THR A 189 -8.15 -6.81 -20.13
C THR A 189 -8.31 -8.27 -20.58
N PRO A 190 -7.20 -8.97 -20.89
CA PRO A 190 -7.26 -10.34 -21.40
C PRO A 190 -7.67 -11.39 -20.35
N PHE A 191 -7.55 -11.06 -19.06
CA PHE A 191 -7.93 -11.91 -17.94
C PHE A 191 -8.29 -11.02 -16.75
N ALA A 192 -9.13 -11.54 -15.84
CA ALA A 192 -9.48 -10.87 -14.60
C ALA A 192 -8.96 -11.64 -13.38
N ARG A 193 -8.68 -10.90 -12.30
CA ARG A 193 -8.21 -11.42 -11.02
C ARG A 193 -8.65 -10.54 -9.86
N TYR A 194 -8.72 -11.13 -8.69
CA TYR A 194 -8.95 -10.40 -7.45
C TYR A 194 -8.00 -10.87 -6.34
N SER A 195 -7.81 -10.01 -5.35
CA SER A 195 -6.89 -10.21 -4.23
C SER A 195 -5.42 -10.47 -4.64
N SER A 196 -5.03 -10.05 -5.85
CA SER A 196 -3.65 -9.99 -6.30
C SER A 196 -2.96 -8.71 -5.83
N THR A 197 -1.64 -8.66 -5.95
CA THR A 197 -0.85 -7.45 -5.69
C THR A 197 -0.20 -6.95 -6.96
N ALA A 198 -0.19 -5.63 -7.19
CA ALA A 198 0.46 -5.00 -8.33
C ALA A 198 1.77 -4.32 -7.91
N VAL A 199 2.83 -4.49 -8.69
CA VAL A 199 4.14 -3.86 -8.45
C VAL A 199 4.58 -3.15 -9.72
N LEU A 200 4.84 -1.84 -9.64
CA LEU A 200 5.40 -1.07 -10.74
C LEU A 200 6.92 -1.19 -10.76
N LEU A 201 7.46 -1.69 -11.87
CA LEU A 201 8.88 -1.84 -12.12
C LEU A 201 9.49 -0.55 -12.70
N PRO A 202 10.82 -0.33 -12.56
CA PRO A 202 11.48 0.90 -13.03
C PRO A 202 11.40 1.12 -14.56
N ASP A 203 11.14 0.08 -15.33
CA ASP A 203 11.01 0.15 -16.78
C ASP A 203 9.61 0.56 -17.27
N GLY A 204 8.65 0.72 -16.36
CA GLY A 204 7.25 1.03 -16.64
C GLY A 204 6.37 -0.21 -16.80
N MET A 205 6.86 -1.40 -16.46
CA MET A 205 6.02 -2.59 -16.42
C MET A 205 5.30 -2.73 -15.08
N ILE A 206 4.05 -3.17 -15.10
CA ILE A 206 3.27 -3.51 -13.90
C ILE A 206 3.19 -5.03 -13.81
N LEU A 207 3.81 -5.59 -12.78
CA LEU A 207 3.77 -7.02 -12.47
C LEU A 207 2.62 -7.31 -11.49
N TYR A 208 1.82 -8.34 -11.79
CA TYR A 208 0.74 -8.78 -10.91
C TYR A 208 1.06 -10.15 -10.30
N ILE A 209 0.98 -10.26 -8.98
CA ILE A 209 1.40 -11.43 -8.20
C ILE A 209 0.22 -12.04 -7.46
N GLY A 210 0.09 -13.36 -7.55
CA GLY A 210 -0.94 -14.18 -6.89
C GLY A 210 -2.37 -13.79 -7.27
N GLY A 211 -3.28 -13.89 -6.30
CA GLY A 211 -4.71 -13.63 -6.49
C GLY A 211 -5.51 -14.88 -6.85
N ARG A 212 -6.80 -14.67 -7.14
CA ARG A 212 -7.72 -15.66 -7.68
C ARG A 212 -8.23 -15.25 -9.06
N SER A 213 -8.42 -16.22 -9.93
CA SER A 213 -8.95 -16.04 -11.29
C SER A 213 -10.48 -16.06 -11.34
N GLU A 214 -11.04 -15.84 -12.53
CA GLU A 214 -12.50 -15.87 -12.79
C GLU A 214 -13.18 -17.19 -12.41
N ASP A 215 -12.45 -18.30 -12.47
CA ASP A 215 -12.90 -19.63 -12.05
C ASP A 215 -12.78 -19.86 -10.54
N PHE A 216 -12.49 -18.80 -9.77
CA PHE A 216 -12.22 -18.83 -8.34
C PHE A 216 -10.99 -19.69 -7.95
N GLY A 217 -10.17 -20.12 -8.92
CA GLY A 217 -8.92 -20.83 -8.68
C GLY A 217 -7.84 -19.91 -8.12
N TYR A 218 -6.96 -20.44 -7.25
CA TYR A 218 -5.76 -19.73 -6.85
C TYR A 218 -4.76 -19.69 -7.99
N VAL A 219 -4.26 -18.51 -8.33
CA VAL A 219 -3.37 -18.36 -9.47
C VAL A 219 -1.97 -18.92 -9.15
N PRO A 220 -1.41 -19.81 -9.98
CA PRO A 220 -0.03 -20.27 -9.87
C PRO A 220 0.99 -19.11 -9.87
N MET A 221 1.94 -19.17 -8.94
CA MET A 221 3.00 -18.16 -8.80
C MET A 221 4.13 -18.31 -9.83
N ASN A 222 4.05 -19.29 -10.73
CA ASN A 222 4.98 -19.46 -11.83
C ASN A 222 4.57 -18.73 -13.13
N GLN A 223 3.37 -18.16 -13.16
CA GLN A 223 2.81 -17.45 -14.32
C GLN A 223 2.30 -16.09 -13.88
N LEU A 224 3.12 -15.06 -14.11
CA LEU A 224 2.81 -13.71 -13.66
C LEU A 224 2.41 -12.83 -14.84
N PRO A 225 1.21 -12.25 -14.81
CA PRO A 225 0.83 -11.20 -15.73
C PRO A 225 1.70 -9.97 -15.60
N ILE A 226 2.05 -9.41 -16.74
CA ILE A 226 2.68 -8.11 -16.86
C ILE A 226 1.87 -7.25 -17.83
N TYR A 227 1.65 -6.01 -17.42
CA TYR A 227 1.17 -4.95 -18.31
C TYR A 227 2.31 -3.95 -18.58
N ASN A 228 2.58 -3.68 -19.85
CA ASN A 228 3.54 -2.65 -20.26
C ASN A 228 2.80 -1.34 -20.48
N THR A 229 3.05 -0.32 -19.64
CA THR A 229 2.35 0.96 -19.69
C THR A 229 2.67 1.77 -20.95
N LYS A 230 3.85 1.57 -21.54
CA LYS A 230 4.31 2.31 -22.73
C LYS A 230 3.73 1.78 -24.03
N SER A 231 3.68 0.45 -24.17
CA SER A 231 3.13 -0.19 -25.37
C SER A 231 1.65 -0.54 -25.27
N ASP A 232 1.04 -0.39 -24.09
CA ASP A 232 -0.37 -0.75 -23.84
C ASP A 232 -0.66 -2.23 -24.15
N THR A 233 0.23 -3.11 -23.72
CA THR A 233 0.15 -4.56 -24.01
C THR A 233 0.32 -5.41 -22.78
N TRP A 234 -0.42 -6.52 -22.75
CA TRP A 234 -0.31 -7.57 -21.75
C TRP A 234 0.52 -8.74 -22.25
N PHE A 235 1.29 -9.34 -21.36
CA PHE A 235 1.93 -10.63 -21.59
C PHE A 235 2.11 -11.38 -20.26
N ASN A 236 2.37 -12.68 -20.34
CA ASN A 236 2.70 -13.48 -19.16
C ASN A 236 4.18 -13.81 -19.17
N ILE A 237 4.82 -13.71 -18.02
CA ILE A 237 6.16 -14.24 -17.81
C ILE A 237 6.08 -15.57 -17.06
N THR A 238 6.98 -16.48 -17.43
CA THR A 238 7.23 -17.69 -16.65
C THR A 238 8.39 -17.42 -15.71
N THR A 239 8.25 -17.82 -14.45
CA THR A 239 9.32 -17.68 -13.46
C THR A 239 10.02 -19.01 -13.20
N SER A 240 11.18 -18.93 -12.56
CA SER A 240 12.04 -20.07 -12.20
C SER A 240 12.35 -20.07 -10.71
N GLY A 241 13.19 -21.02 -10.26
CA GLY A 241 13.59 -21.14 -8.86
C GLY A 241 12.63 -21.94 -8.00
N ILE A 242 12.54 -21.60 -6.72
CA ILE A 242 11.63 -22.26 -5.77
C ILE A 242 10.26 -21.62 -5.91
N ILE A 243 9.43 -22.17 -6.81
CA ILE A 243 8.08 -21.65 -7.06
C ILE A 243 7.27 -21.75 -5.75
N PRO A 244 6.80 -20.62 -5.21
CA PRO A 244 6.04 -20.59 -3.96
C PRO A 244 4.60 -21.06 -4.19
N GLU A 245 3.91 -21.43 -3.12
CA GLU A 245 2.48 -21.70 -3.16
C GLU A 245 1.69 -20.45 -3.57
N SER A 246 0.63 -20.68 -4.36
CA SER A 246 -0.36 -19.67 -4.71
C SER A 246 -0.97 -19.05 -3.45
N ARG A 247 -1.22 -17.74 -3.46
CA ARG A 247 -1.67 -17.00 -2.28
C ARG A 247 -2.49 -15.77 -2.63
N VAL A 248 -3.35 -15.36 -1.70
CA VAL A 248 -4.11 -14.09 -1.73
C VAL A 248 -3.84 -13.27 -0.47
N GLY A 249 -4.15 -11.98 -0.49
CA GLY A 249 -4.06 -11.12 0.70
C GLY A 249 -2.64 -10.88 1.22
N HIS A 250 -1.63 -11.20 0.41
CA HIS A 250 -0.23 -10.93 0.69
C HIS A 250 0.12 -9.48 0.34
N THR A 251 1.27 -9.02 0.80
CA THR A 251 1.88 -7.77 0.34
C THR A 251 3.05 -8.07 -0.59
N ALA A 252 3.36 -7.14 -1.49
CA ALA A 252 4.53 -7.19 -2.35
C ALA A 252 5.15 -5.80 -2.47
N THR A 253 6.46 -5.69 -2.26
CA THR A 253 7.15 -4.40 -2.28
C THR A 253 8.41 -4.50 -3.14
N LEU A 254 8.54 -3.60 -4.12
CA LEU A 254 9.78 -3.41 -4.86
C LEU A 254 10.81 -2.73 -3.95
N VAL A 255 11.98 -3.33 -3.83
CA VAL A 255 13.11 -2.76 -3.08
C VAL A 255 14.14 -2.15 -4.04
N PRO A 256 15.03 -1.22 -3.58
CA PRO A 256 15.89 -0.43 -4.47
C PRO A 256 16.83 -1.23 -5.37
N ASP A 257 17.19 -2.45 -4.99
CA ASP A 257 18.01 -3.36 -5.81
C ASP A 257 17.24 -4.09 -6.93
N GLY A 258 15.94 -3.80 -7.09
CA GLY A 258 15.07 -4.39 -8.10
C GLY A 258 14.41 -5.70 -7.69
N ARG A 259 14.66 -6.22 -6.49
CA ARG A 259 13.93 -7.39 -5.99
C ARG A 259 12.53 -7.01 -5.53
N ILE A 260 11.62 -7.97 -5.53
CA ILE A 260 10.30 -7.84 -4.92
C ILE A 260 10.23 -8.76 -3.71
N ILE A 261 9.93 -8.19 -2.55
CA ILE A 261 9.69 -8.95 -1.32
C ILE A 261 8.19 -9.19 -1.21
N VAL A 262 7.78 -10.45 -1.13
CA VAL A 262 6.40 -10.86 -0.91
C VAL A 262 6.27 -11.43 0.49
N TYR A 263 5.30 -10.95 1.27
CA TYR A 263 5.09 -11.36 2.65
C TYR A 263 3.63 -11.73 2.96
N GLY A 264 3.48 -12.81 3.72
CA GLY A 264 2.21 -13.30 4.24
C GLY A 264 1.27 -13.82 3.16
N GLY A 265 -0.02 -13.61 3.42
CA GLY A 265 -1.13 -14.11 2.63
C GLY A 265 -1.66 -15.45 3.14
N ILE A 266 -2.65 -15.96 2.43
CA ILE A 266 -3.28 -17.25 2.72
C ILE A 266 -3.54 -18.03 1.43
N HIS A 267 -3.68 -19.33 1.58
CA HIS A 267 -4.23 -20.20 0.56
C HIS A 267 -5.24 -21.16 1.18
N MET A 268 -5.99 -21.87 0.34
CA MET A 268 -6.98 -22.85 0.78
C MET A 268 -6.53 -24.26 0.40
N ILE A 269 -6.53 -25.19 1.36
CA ILE A 269 -6.42 -26.63 1.11
C ILE A 269 -7.70 -27.28 1.66
N GLY A 270 -8.51 -27.85 0.77
CA GLY A 270 -9.84 -28.34 1.14
C GLY A 270 -10.73 -27.18 1.61
N GLU A 271 -11.20 -27.23 2.85
CA GLU A 271 -12.02 -26.18 3.49
C GLU A 271 -11.25 -25.29 4.47
N ALA A 272 -9.93 -25.49 4.61
CA ALA A 272 -9.11 -24.77 5.58
C ALA A 272 -8.32 -23.63 4.94
N TYR A 273 -8.37 -22.45 5.54
CA TYR A 273 -7.47 -21.33 5.25
C TYR A 273 -6.16 -21.49 6.00
N LEU A 274 -5.07 -21.69 5.26
CA LEU A 274 -3.75 -21.94 5.80
C LEU A 274 -2.78 -20.81 5.42
N PRO A 275 -1.80 -20.50 6.29
CA PRO A 275 -0.70 -19.67 5.85
C PRO A 275 0.09 -20.41 4.75
N PRO A 276 0.73 -19.68 3.82
CA PRO A 276 1.66 -20.30 2.90
C PRO A 276 2.80 -20.97 3.65
N LYS A 277 3.37 -22.02 3.07
CA LYS A 277 4.53 -22.73 3.63
C LYS A 277 5.69 -21.78 3.91
N GLU A 278 5.95 -20.84 3.00
CA GLU A 278 6.91 -19.76 3.19
C GLU A 278 6.19 -18.41 3.29
N ASP A 279 6.21 -17.82 4.49
CA ASP A 279 5.61 -16.50 4.76
C ASP A 279 6.33 -15.39 4.00
N LEU A 280 7.66 -15.46 3.85
CA LEU A 280 8.45 -14.48 3.13
C LEU A 280 9.20 -15.13 1.97
N ILE A 281 9.01 -14.57 0.78
CA ILE A 281 9.65 -15.00 -0.46
C ILE A 281 10.13 -13.78 -1.25
N VAL A 282 11.13 -13.99 -2.11
CA VAL A 282 11.72 -12.93 -2.92
C VAL A 282 11.64 -13.29 -4.39
N LEU A 283 11.21 -12.35 -5.21
CA LEU A 283 11.30 -12.43 -6.67
C LEU A 283 12.45 -11.55 -7.14
N ASN A 284 13.44 -12.14 -7.78
CA ASN A 284 14.49 -11.38 -8.46
C ASN A 284 14.00 -11.00 -9.87
N THR A 285 13.90 -9.71 -10.16
CA THR A 285 13.45 -9.19 -11.46
C THR A 285 14.59 -8.70 -12.36
N SER A 286 15.84 -8.74 -11.89
CA SER A 286 17.02 -8.24 -12.61
C SER A 286 17.50 -9.20 -13.71
N ARG A 287 16.81 -10.33 -13.93
CA ARG A 287 17.13 -11.36 -14.92
C ARG A 287 16.00 -11.47 -15.96
N PRO A 288 16.30 -11.91 -17.20
CA PRO A 288 15.27 -12.09 -18.23
C PRO A 288 14.16 -13.08 -17.83
N ILE A 289 14.51 -14.08 -17.01
CA ILE A 289 13.56 -14.98 -16.36
C ILE A 289 13.59 -14.65 -14.88
N TYR A 290 12.46 -14.20 -14.33
CA TYR A 290 12.39 -13.87 -12.92
C TYR A 290 12.53 -15.14 -12.08
N ASP A 291 13.22 -15.03 -10.95
CA ASP A 291 13.65 -16.17 -10.15
C ASP A 291 13.14 -16.03 -8.71
N TRP A 292 12.34 -16.99 -8.28
CA TRP A 292 11.82 -17.06 -6.91
C TRP A 292 12.85 -17.68 -5.97
N LYS A 293 13.02 -17.05 -4.81
CA LYS A 293 13.90 -17.51 -3.74
C LYS A 293 13.18 -17.48 -2.40
N VAL A 294 13.49 -18.49 -1.59
CA VAL A 294 13.17 -18.51 -0.17
C VAL A 294 14.42 -18.04 0.57
N PRO A 295 14.44 -16.83 1.13
CA PRO A 295 15.59 -16.31 1.86
C PRO A 295 15.73 -17.00 3.21
N GLN A 296 16.91 -16.91 3.81
CA GLN A 296 17.08 -17.25 5.23
C GLN A 296 16.49 -16.11 6.07
N ILE A 297 15.73 -16.49 7.11
CA ILE A 297 15.01 -15.53 7.98
C ILE A 297 15.40 -15.82 9.43
N GLN A 298 15.98 -14.83 10.09
CA GLN A 298 16.26 -14.93 11.52
C GLN A 298 15.01 -14.50 12.32
N LYS A 299 14.45 -15.44 13.09
CA LYS A 299 13.32 -15.25 14.02
C LYS A 299 12.10 -14.59 13.36
N MET A 300 11.27 -15.41 12.72
CA MET A 300 10.02 -14.96 12.13
C MET A 300 8.99 -14.62 13.23
N PRO A 301 8.40 -13.41 13.25
CA PRO A 301 7.19 -13.16 14.03
C PRO A 301 6.07 -14.06 13.49
N ALA A 302 5.13 -14.46 14.35
CA ALA A 302 3.98 -15.17 13.86
C ALA A 302 3.26 -14.29 12.82
N SER A 303 3.02 -14.81 11.62
CA SER A 303 2.40 -14.16 10.44
C SER A 303 1.03 -13.47 10.72
N ARG A 304 0.52 -13.55 11.95
CA ARG A 304 -0.85 -13.23 12.38
C ARG A 304 -0.96 -12.29 13.58
N SER A 305 0.11 -11.62 13.98
CA SER A 305 0.06 -10.64 15.08
C SER A 305 -0.57 -9.33 14.57
N THR A 306 -1.89 -9.18 14.69
CA THR A 306 -2.64 -8.00 14.16
C THR A 306 -2.41 -6.70 14.92
N ASP A 307 -1.63 -6.77 16.00
CA ASP A 307 -1.49 -5.70 16.98
C ASP A 307 -0.05 -5.16 17.00
N GLU A 308 0.73 -5.50 15.97
CA GLU A 308 2.17 -5.30 15.94
C GLU A 308 2.64 -4.71 14.62
N LEU A 309 3.36 -3.60 14.76
CA LEU A 309 4.24 -3.11 13.71
C LEU A 309 5.47 -4.00 13.68
N HIS A 310 5.71 -4.66 12.56
CA HIS A 310 6.93 -5.40 12.31
C HIS A 310 7.84 -4.65 11.36
N ILE A 311 9.14 -4.68 11.62
CA ILE A 311 10.15 -4.02 10.79
C ILE A 311 11.09 -5.09 10.28
N LEU A 312 11.22 -5.17 8.95
CA LEU A 312 12.12 -6.09 8.29
C LEU A 312 13.37 -5.34 7.82
N ASP A 313 14.53 -5.77 8.29
CA ASP A 313 15.82 -5.35 7.76
C ASP A 313 16.14 -6.17 6.51
N ILE A 314 16.28 -5.46 5.39
CA ILE A 314 16.50 -6.01 4.05
C ILE A 314 17.92 -5.75 3.52
N SER A 315 18.79 -5.17 4.35
CA SER A 315 20.13 -4.72 3.96
C SER A 315 21.07 -5.86 3.57
N ASN A 316 20.86 -7.07 4.11
CA ASN A 316 21.59 -8.27 3.75
C ASN A 316 20.71 -9.20 2.92
N GLU A 317 21.06 -9.38 1.64
CA GLU A 317 20.31 -10.24 0.73
C GLU A 317 20.35 -11.73 1.08
N ALA A 318 21.39 -12.17 1.79
CA ALA A 318 21.57 -13.56 2.17
C ALA A 318 20.76 -13.93 3.43
N GLU A 319 20.44 -12.95 4.27
CA GLU A 319 19.78 -13.17 5.55
C GLU A 319 18.94 -11.94 5.94
N TYR A 320 17.62 -12.11 5.93
CA TYR A 320 16.72 -11.08 6.41
C TYR A 320 16.46 -11.22 7.90
N LYS A 321 16.25 -10.08 8.55
CA LYS A 321 16.09 -10.01 9.99
C LYS A 321 14.91 -9.14 10.38
N TRP A 322 14.06 -9.68 11.24
CA TRP A 322 13.06 -8.87 11.93
C TRP A 322 13.73 -8.09 13.05
N VAL A 323 13.54 -6.78 13.04
CA VAL A 323 14.11 -5.86 14.03
C VAL A 323 12.99 -5.20 14.84
N THR A 324 13.29 -4.88 16.08
CA THR A 324 12.35 -4.21 16.98
C THR A 324 12.53 -2.70 17.00
N THR A 325 13.62 -2.21 16.41
CA THR A 325 13.96 -0.79 16.40
C THR A 325 14.33 -0.33 15.01
N MET A 326 13.94 0.89 14.67
CA MET A 326 14.38 1.62 13.49
C MET A 326 14.85 3.01 13.94
N ASP A 327 16.15 3.26 13.75
CA ASP A 327 16.71 4.60 13.93
C ASP A 327 16.19 5.55 12.85
N LYS A 328 16.43 6.86 13.03
CA LYS A 328 16.04 7.85 12.02
C LYS A 328 16.65 7.47 10.67
N PRO A 329 15.87 7.35 9.59
CA PRO A 329 16.44 7.07 8.29
C PRO A 329 17.34 8.25 7.89
N VAL A 330 18.59 7.95 7.54
CA VAL A 330 19.56 8.91 7.04
C VAL A 330 19.26 9.13 5.56
N TYR A 331 18.75 10.31 5.21
CA TYR A 331 18.53 10.72 3.82
C TYR A 331 19.60 11.73 3.43
N HIS A 332 20.28 11.52 2.31
CA HIS A 332 21.14 12.55 1.71
C HIS A 332 20.25 13.57 0.99
N GLN A 333 20.26 14.83 1.43
CA GLN A 333 19.87 15.95 0.58
C GLN A 333 20.92 16.04 -0.53
N ASN A 334 20.57 15.77 -1.79
CA ASN A 334 21.24 16.33 -2.98
C ASN A 334 20.51 15.93 -4.28
N ASP A 335 19.47 16.69 -4.64
CA ASP A 335 19.07 16.91 -6.03
C ASP A 335 19.80 18.15 -6.57
N GLN A 336 21.12 18.02 -6.76
CA GLN A 336 21.91 18.93 -7.58
C GLN A 336 22.89 18.09 -8.41
N ILE A 337 22.83 18.27 -9.72
CA ILE A 337 23.70 17.66 -10.73
C ILE A 337 25.14 18.14 -10.49
N GLN A 338 26.12 17.25 -10.27
CA GLN A 338 27.38 17.14 -11.04
C GLN A 338 28.49 16.28 -10.37
N GLU A 339 29.08 15.46 -11.25
CA GLU A 339 30.48 15.01 -11.39
C GLU A 339 31.18 14.12 -10.34
N TYR A 340 31.70 13.01 -10.89
CA TYR A 340 32.58 12.03 -10.28
C TYR A 340 33.91 12.64 -9.84
N HIS A 341 34.37 12.28 -8.63
CA HIS A 341 35.77 11.97 -8.37
C HIS A 341 35.88 10.88 -7.28
N ASN A 342 36.69 9.86 -7.58
CA ASN A 342 37.02 8.73 -6.70
C ASN A 342 37.81 9.18 -5.46
N ASP A 343 37.50 8.61 -4.30
CA ASP A 343 38.48 7.84 -3.49
C ASP A 343 37.80 7.14 -2.28
N PHE A 344 38.30 5.95 -1.94
CA PHE A 344 37.73 4.97 -1.01
C PHE A 344 37.82 5.36 0.48
N GLN A 345 36.77 5.07 1.27
CA GLN A 345 36.71 4.04 2.36
C GLN A 345 35.49 4.18 3.31
N THR A 346 35.00 3.03 3.79
CA THR A 346 33.85 2.71 4.71
C THR A 346 32.45 2.52 4.08
N PRO A 347 31.73 1.42 4.40
CA PRO A 347 30.41 1.14 3.83
C PRO A 347 29.33 1.94 4.58
N THR A 348 29.22 3.21 4.24
CA THR A 348 28.05 4.02 4.56
C THR A 348 26.98 3.69 3.53
N LEU A 349 25.92 2.99 3.95
CA LEU A 349 24.86 2.57 3.03
C LEU A 349 24.15 3.83 2.51
N THR A 350 24.44 4.16 1.25
CA THR A 350 23.97 5.35 0.56
C THR A 350 22.55 5.05 0.07
N ILE A 351 21.54 5.64 0.69
CA ILE A 351 20.15 5.55 0.24
C ILE A 351 19.95 6.65 -0.80
N SER A 352 20.02 6.29 -2.09
CA SER A 352 19.58 7.16 -3.18
C SER A 352 18.06 7.25 -3.18
N SER A 353 17.51 8.44 -3.44
CA SER A 353 16.10 8.81 -3.46
C SER A 353 15.27 8.16 -4.59
N GLN A 354 15.31 6.84 -4.72
CA GLN A 354 14.23 6.11 -5.40
C GLN A 354 13.17 5.79 -4.36
N GLU A 355 12.07 6.53 -4.44
CA GLU A 355 10.87 6.37 -3.61
C GLU A 355 10.46 4.89 -3.51
N TYR A 356 10.21 4.40 -2.29
CA TYR A 356 9.67 3.05 -2.08
C TYR A 356 8.29 2.96 -2.75
N LYS A 357 8.21 2.31 -3.91
CA LYS A 357 6.93 2.02 -4.58
C LYS A 357 6.27 0.82 -3.90
N THR A 358 5.55 1.08 -2.82
CA THR A 358 4.73 0.04 -2.14
C THR A 358 3.53 -0.29 -3.02
N ALA A 359 3.27 -1.57 -3.25
CA ALA A 359 1.99 -1.99 -3.77
C ALA A 359 0.90 -1.60 -2.77
N THR A 360 -0.02 -0.74 -3.18
CA THR A 360 -1.21 -0.50 -2.39
C THR A 360 -2.17 -1.63 -2.73
N GLY A 361 -2.64 -2.34 -1.72
CA GLY A 361 -3.53 -3.47 -1.90
C GLY A 361 -3.97 -3.94 -0.53
N PRO A 362 -5.26 -4.20 -0.31
CA PRO A 362 -5.71 -4.66 0.99
C PRO A 362 -5.14 -6.05 1.30
N ALA A 363 -4.43 -6.16 2.42
CA ALA A 363 -4.15 -7.46 3.01
C ALA A 363 -5.49 -8.04 3.49
N ASN A 364 -5.98 -9.06 2.78
CA ASN A 364 -7.18 -9.82 3.15
C ASN A 364 -6.85 -10.83 4.24
N TRP A 365 -7.64 -10.83 5.30
CA TRP A 365 -7.78 -11.96 6.20
C TRP A 365 -9.27 -12.20 6.40
N LEU A 366 -9.72 -13.44 6.17
CA LEU A 366 -11.05 -13.90 6.53
C LEU A 366 -11.05 -14.38 7.98
#